data_AF-A0A497NR74-F1
#
_entry.id   AF-A0A497NR74-F1
#
_cell.length_a   1.000
_cell.length_b   1.000
_cell.length_c   1.000
_cell.angle_alpha   90.00
_cell.angle_beta   90.00
_cell.angle_gamma   90.00
#
_symmetry.space_group_name_H-M   'P 1'
#
loop_
_entity.id
_entity.type
_entity.pdbx_description
1 polymer ?
#
loop_
_entity_poly.entity_id
_entity_poly.type
_entity_poly.pdbx_seq_one_letter_code
_entity_poly.pdbx_strand_id
1 'polypeptide(L)'
;MIVARYRGAGIDLATFQATARQYLEQAGWEVKKVVQGARSFEIQAKKGFMGKVRVVVRGVPEDVYVEVVGSDEADVMDLVERAAADSASNPAAVENWRLQLQERAARAAAQVLSVLSRAPFPFAATAPT
;
A
#
# COMPACT_ATOMS: atom_id res chain seq x y z
N MET A 1 -2.95 -4.00 6.43
CA MET A 1 -2.69 -4.01 4.98
C MET A 1 -2.68 -2.58 4.49
N ILE A 2 -1.57 -2.13 3.92
CA ILE A 2 -1.41 -0.81 3.31
C ILE A 2 -1.28 -0.98 1.80
N VAL A 3 -1.99 -0.16 1.03
CA VAL A 3 -1.96 -0.19 -0.44
C VAL A 3 -1.76 1.22 -0.96
N ALA A 4 -0.71 1.44 -1.76
CA ALA A 4 -0.53 2.65 -2.53
C ALA A 4 -0.43 2.36 -4.03
N ARG A 5 -0.76 3.37 -4.82
CA ARG A 5 -0.65 3.34 -6.26
C ARG A 5 0.15 4.55 -6.73
N TYR A 6 1.17 4.31 -7.52
CA TYR A 6 2.04 5.34 -8.08
C TYR A 6 1.84 5.37 -9.60
N ARG A 7 1.37 6.50 -10.13
CA ARG A 7 1.13 6.70 -11.57
C ARG A 7 2.14 7.68 -12.16
N GLY A 8 2.63 7.39 -13.36
CA GLY A 8 3.46 8.29 -14.16
C GLY A 8 4.90 8.47 -13.66
N ALA A 9 5.34 7.68 -12.68
CA ALA A 9 6.68 7.80 -12.10
C ALA A 9 7.78 7.11 -12.92
N GLY A 10 7.43 6.22 -13.86
CA GLY A 10 8.40 5.51 -14.69
C GLY A 10 9.35 4.67 -13.84
N ILE A 11 8.79 3.85 -12.95
CA ILE A 11 9.56 3.06 -11.96
C ILE A 11 10.13 1.83 -12.65
N ASP A 12 11.44 1.65 -12.59
CA ASP A 12 12.09 0.43 -13.04
C ASP A 12 11.87 -0.69 -12.02
N LEU A 13 11.05 -1.69 -12.36
CA LEU A 13 10.65 -2.75 -11.44
C LEU A 13 11.82 -3.63 -10.99
N ALA A 14 12.84 -3.82 -11.84
CA ALA A 14 14.00 -4.64 -11.52
C ALA A 14 14.89 -3.94 -10.48
N THR A 15 15.18 -2.66 -10.71
CA THR A 15 15.90 -1.80 -9.77
C THR A 15 15.11 -1.66 -8.48
N PHE A 16 13.81 -1.40 -8.58
CA PHE A 16 12.93 -1.27 -7.43
C PHE A 16 12.92 -2.53 -6.55
N GLN A 17 12.86 -3.72 -7.13
CA GLN A 17 12.95 -4.98 -6.40
C GLN A 17 14.29 -5.12 -5.65
N ALA A 18 15.41 -4.78 -6.32
CA ALA A 18 16.73 -4.83 -5.71
C ALA A 18 16.88 -3.82 -4.56
N THR A 19 16.48 -2.56 -4.79
CA THR A 19 16.56 -1.48 -3.80
C THR A 19 15.64 -1.74 -2.61
N ALA A 20 14.40 -2.19 -2.84
CA ALA A 20 13.46 -2.53 -1.78
C ALA A 20 13.97 -3.69 -0.92
N ARG A 21 14.57 -4.72 -1.53
CA ARG A 21 15.24 -5.81 -0.80
C ARG A 21 16.38 -5.25 0.06
N GLN A 22 17.23 -4.41 -0.52
CA GLN A 22 18.39 -3.87 0.18
C GLN A 22 17.97 -3.01 1.38
N TYR A 23 16.95 -2.17 1.23
CA TYR A 23 16.42 -1.37 2.35
C TYR A 23 15.76 -2.23 3.44
N LEU A 24 15.07 -3.30 3.07
CA LEU A 24 14.56 -4.28 4.03
C LEU A 24 15.71 -4.93 4.82
N GLU A 25 16.75 -5.41 4.14
CA GLU A 25 17.93 -6.00 4.77
C GLU A 25 18.64 -4.99 5.69
N GLN A 26 18.81 -3.74 5.27
CA GLN A 26 19.38 -2.65 6.07
C GLN A 26 18.54 -2.31 7.31
N ALA A 27 17.22 -2.39 7.21
CA ALA A 27 16.31 -2.19 8.33
C ALA A 27 16.20 -3.42 9.27
N GLY A 28 17.01 -4.45 9.02
CA GLY A 28 17.09 -5.68 9.83
C GLY A 28 16.01 -6.72 9.49
N TRP A 29 15.40 -6.64 8.32
CA TRP A 29 14.48 -7.66 7.82
C TRP A 29 15.24 -8.71 7.01
N GLU A 30 15.02 -9.98 7.35
CA GLU A 30 15.57 -11.10 6.60
C GLU A 30 14.61 -11.47 5.46
N VAL A 31 15.03 -11.23 4.22
CA VAL A 31 14.24 -11.58 3.03
C VAL A 31 14.25 -13.09 2.83
N LYS A 32 13.12 -13.75 3.09
CA LYS A 32 12.96 -15.20 3.01
C LYS A 32 12.68 -15.68 1.60
N LYS A 33 11.88 -14.94 0.85
CA LYS A 33 11.43 -15.35 -0.48
C LYS A 33 11.17 -14.12 -1.34
N VAL A 34 11.63 -14.19 -2.58
CA VAL A 34 11.27 -13.22 -3.62
C VAL A 34 10.64 -13.99 -4.77
N VAL A 35 9.42 -13.64 -5.13
CA VAL A 35 8.69 -14.21 -6.26
C VAL A 35 8.60 -13.12 -7.32
N GLN A 36 9.38 -13.25 -8.38
CA GLN A 36 9.32 -12.36 -9.52
C GLN A 36 8.36 -12.92 -10.57
N GLY A 37 7.45 -12.08 -11.04
CA GLY A 37 6.57 -12.31 -12.18
C GLY A 37 6.87 -11.31 -13.29
N ALA A 38 6.21 -11.47 -14.44
CA ALA A 38 6.50 -10.67 -15.64
C ALA A 38 6.29 -9.15 -15.46
N ARG A 39 5.31 -8.76 -14.63
CA ARG A 39 4.95 -7.34 -14.34
C ARG A 39 4.57 -7.16 -12.87
N SER A 40 5.17 -7.98 -12.01
CA SER A 40 4.85 -8.01 -10.59
C SER A 40 5.96 -8.71 -9.85
N PHE A 41 6.27 -8.30 -8.64
CA PHE A 41 7.14 -9.07 -7.77
C PHE A 41 6.60 -9.07 -6.35
N GLU A 42 6.96 -10.07 -5.59
CA GLU A 42 6.57 -10.21 -4.21
C GLU A 42 7.79 -10.53 -3.37
N ILE A 43 7.95 -9.80 -2.28
CA ILE A 43 9.03 -9.97 -1.32
C ILE A 43 8.40 -10.35 0.01
N GLN A 44 8.75 -11.53 0.52
CA GLN A 44 8.43 -11.97 1.87
C GLN A 44 9.65 -11.79 2.75
N ALA A 45 9.54 -10.94 3.76
CA ALA A 45 10.59 -10.67 4.71
C ALA A 45 10.14 -10.96 6.15
N LYS A 46 11.09 -11.33 7.01
CA LYS A 46 10.84 -11.65 8.42
C LYS A 46 11.78 -10.84 9.29
N LYS A 47 11.26 -10.21 10.34
CA LYS A 47 12.03 -9.50 11.37
C LYS A 47 11.85 -10.18 12.71
N GLY A 48 12.94 -10.72 13.25
CA GLY A 48 12.95 -11.47 14.51
C GLY A 48 12.07 -12.73 14.49
N PHE A 49 11.48 -13.06 15.64
CA PHE A 49 10.72 -14.31 15.79
C PHE A 49 9.28 -14.21 15.26
N MET A 50 8.65 -13.02 15.35
CA MET A 50 7.21 -12.83 15.14
C MET A 50 6.85 -11.82 14.04
N GLY A 51 7.76 -10.94 13.62
CA GLY A 51 7.51 -9.97 12.55
C GLY A 51 7.59 -10.63 11.18
N LYS A 52 6.47 -10.71 10.45
CA LYS A 52 6.43 -11.16 9.05
C LYS A 52 5.81 -10.05 8.23
N VAL A 53 6.42 -9.74 7.09
CA VAL A 53 5.88 -8.79 6.14
C VAL A 53 5.97 -9.35 4.72
N ARG A 54 4.95 -9.03 3.93
CA ARG A 54 4.82 -9.40 2.53
C ARG A 54 4.57 -8.12 1.74
N VAL A 55 5.53 -7.78 0.90
CA VAL A 55 5.45 -6.65 -0.02
C VAL A 55 5.13 -7.20 -1.39
N VAL A 56 3.95 -6.88 -1.92
CA VAL A 56 3.48 -7.28 -3.23
C VAL A 56 3.45 -6.05 -4.11
N VAL A 57 4.26 -6.04 -5.15
CA VAL A 57 4.31 -4.98 -6.14
C VAL A 57 3.76 -5.52 -7.45
N ARG A 58 2.79 -4.84 -8.06
CA ARG A 58 2.17 -5.24 -9.31
C ARG A 58 1.95 -4.05 -10.21
N GLY A 59 2.16 -4.21 -11.50
CA GLY A 59 1.81 -3.20 -12.47
C GLY A 59 2.91 -2.95 -13.49
N VAL A 60 2.84 -1.79 -14.11
CA VAL A 60 3.72 -1.38 -15.19
C VAL A 60 4.56 -0.20 -14.71
N PRO A 61 5.72 0.10 -15.32
CA PRO A 61 6.55 1.24 -14.90
C PRO A 61 5.79 2.57 -14.78
N GLU A 62 4.74 2.74 -15.60
CA GLU A 62 3.85 3.90 -15.59
C GLU A 62 2.71 3.84 -14.55
N ASP A 63 2.41 2.67 -14.00
CA ASP A 63 1.32 2.45 -13.04
C ASP A 63 1.68 1.28 -12.11
N VAL A 64 2.31 1.59 -10.98
CA VAL A 64 2.78 0.62 -10.01
C VAL A 64 1.86 0.61 -8.80
N TYR A 65 1.37 -0.57 -8.45
CA TYR A 65 0.68 -0.84 -7.21
C TYR A 65 1.62 -1.49 -6.23
N VAL A 66 1.64 -0.97 -5.01
CA VAL A 66 2.38 -1.51 -3.89
C VAL A 66 1.40 -1.88 -2.81
N GLU A 67 1.46 -3.11 -2.37
CA GLU A 67 0.67 -3.67 -1.28
C GLU A 67 1.63 -4.22 -0.23
N VAL A 68 1.48 -3.79 1.01
CA VAL A 68 2.27 -4.26 2.16
C VAL A 68 1.30 -4.91 3.15
N VAL A 69 1.58 -6.17 3.48
CA VAL A 69 0.78 -6.98 4.40
C VAL A 69 1.68 -7.56 5.47
N GLY A 70 1.44 -7.24 6.74
CA GLY A 70 2.19 -7.86 7.83
C GLY A 70 2.25 -7.06 9.13
N SER A 71 3.32 -7.27 9.87
CA SER A 71 3.72 -6.42 11.00
C SER A 71 4.54 -5.23 10.49
N ASP A 72 4.44 -4.08 11.16
CA ASP A 72 5.22 -2.86 10.85
C ASP A 72 5.00 -2.35 9.42
N GLU A 73 3.76 -2.46 8.94
CA GLU A 73 3.39 -2.12 7.55
C GLU A 73 3.74 -0.67 7.19
N ALA A 74 3.65 0.26 8.14
CA ALA A 74 3.96 1.67 7.94
C ALA A 74 5.46 1.89 7.70
N ASP A 75 6.33 1.34 8.55
CA ASP A 75 7.79 1.43 8.37
C ASP A 75 8.24 0.76 7.08
N VAL A 76 7.69 -0.41 6.76
CA VAL A 76 8.00 -1.11 5.51
C VAL A 76 7.50 -0.32 4.31
N MET A 77 6.33 0.30 4.40
CA MET A 77 5.81 1.15 3.34
C MET A 77 6.68 2.40 3.13
N ASP A 78 7.16 3.04 4.19
CA ASP A 78 8.09 4.17 4.10
C ASP A 78 9.41 3.77 3.40
N LEU A 79 9.96 2.58 3.70
CA LEU A 79 11.15 2.06 3.02
C LEU A 79 10.88 1.75 1.55
N VAL A 80 9.72 1.16 1.25
CA VAL A 80 9.32 0.81 -0.11
C VAL A 80 9.01 2.07 -0.93
N GLU A 81 8.39 3.09 -0.34
CA GLU A 81 8.19 4.39 -0.99
C GLU A 81 9.54 5.06 -1.30
N ARG A 82 10.49 5.00 -0.37
CA ARG A 82 11.84 5.49 -0.61
C ARG A 82 12.54 4.75 -1.74
N ALA A 83 12.43 3.41 -1.78
CA ALA A 83 12.96 2.62 -2.89
C ALA A 83 12.25 2.93 -4.22
N ALA A 84 10.95 3.20 -4.18
CA ALA A 84 10.17 3.55 -5.36
C ALA A 84 10.60 4.92 -5.91
N ALA A 85 10.81 5.90 -5.04
CA ALA A 85 11.32 7.22 -5.40
C ALA A 85 12.75 7.17 -5.96
N ASP A 86 13.61 6.33 -5.39
CA ASP A 86 15.00 6.13 -5.86
C ASP A 86 15.05 5.42 -7.23
N SER A 87 14.08 4.54 -7.49
CA SER A 87 13.96 3.78 -8.74
C SER A 87 13.05 4.44 -9.78
N ALA A 88 12.45 5.59 -9.45
CA ALA A 88 11.55 6.33 -10.33
C ALA A 88 12.36 7.26 -11.23
N SER A 89 12.02 7.28 -12.52
CA SER A 89 12.53 8.31 -13.44
C SER A 89 12.00 9.71 -13.09
N ASN A 90 10.83 9.78 -12.45
CA ASN A 90 10.25 11.03 -11.95
C ASN A 90 9.79 10.89 -10.48
N PRO A 91 10.66 11.19 -9.49
CA PRO A 91 10.32 11.06 -8.08
C PRO A 91 9.23 12.03 -7.62
N ALA A 92 8.98 13.13 -8.34
CA ALA A 92 7.90 14.07 -8.02
C ALA A 92 6.50 13.51 -8.31
N ALA A 93 6.40 12.44 -9.12
CA ALA A 93 5.14 11.73 -9.39
C ALA A 93 4.83 10.63 -8.34
N VAL A 94 5.74 10.38 -7.41
CA VAL A 94 5.55 9.43 -6.30
C VAL A 94 4.72 10.13 -5.21
N GLU A 95 3.39 10.04 -5.30
CA GLU A 95 2.49 10.59 -4.28
C GLU A 95 2.61 9.85 -2.95
N ASN A 96 2.68 10.60 -1.85
CA ASN A 96 2.86 10.03 -0.51
C ASN A 96 1.72 9.05 -0.14
N TRP A 97 2.08 7.81 0.20
CA TRP A 97 1.11 6.77 0.53
C TRP A 97 0.20 7.14 1.71
N ARG A 98 0.65 7.98 2.65
CA ARG A 98 -0.15 8.41 3.80
C ARG A 98 -1.33 9.29 3.38
N LEU A 99 -1.13 10.14 2.38
CA LEU A 99 -2.22 10.96 1.81
C LEU A 99 -3.26 10.06 1.15
N GLN A 100 -2.82 9.06 0.37
CA GLN A 100 -3.73 8.08 -0.24
C GLN A 100 -4.48 7.24 0.79
N LEU A 101 -3.82 6.85 1.88
CA LEU A 101 -4.45 6.08 2.95
C LEU A 101 -5.48 6.94 3.70
N GLN A 102 -5.16 8.21 3.95
CA GLN A 102 -6.05 9.15 4.62
C GLN A 102 -7.27 9.47 3.74
N GLU A 103 -7.10 9.68 2.44
CA GLU A 103 -8.20 9.86 1.50
C GLU A 103 -9.08 8.61 1.41
N ARG A 104 -8.48 7.42 1.41
CA ARG A 104 -9.24 6.15 1.41
C ARG A 104 -9.98 5.94 2.73
N ALA A 105 -9.38 6.24 3.87
CA ALA A 105 -10.03 6.18 5.17
C ALA A 105 -11.19 7.18 5.27
N ALA A 106 -10.99 8.41 4.77
CA ALA A 106 -12.03 9.43 4.71
C ALA A 106 -13.18 9.03 3.76
N ARG A 107 -12.87 8.45 2.59
CA ARG A 107 -13.89 7.93 1.67
C ARG A 107 -14.63 6.72 2.25
N ALA A 108 -13.96 5.82 2.95
CA ALA A 108 -14.60 4.70 3.62
C ALA A 108 -15.55 5.18 4.73
N ALA A 109 -15.12 6.15 5.54
CA ALA A 109 -15.97 6.77 6.55
C ALA A 109 -17.19 7.48 5.92
N ALA A 110 -16.99 8.21 4.82
CA ALA A 110 -18.07 8.88 4.10
C ALA A 110 -19.07 7.87 3.47
N GLN A 111 -18.61 6.72 2.97
CA GLN A 111 -19.48 5.68 2.44
C GLN A 111 -20.27 4.98 3.54
N VAL A 112 -19.67 4.70 4.69
CA VAL A 112 -20.37 4.14 5.86
C VAL A 112 -21.44 5.12 6.35
N LEU A 113 -21.13 6.41 6.43
CA LEU A 113 -22.13 7.44 6.76
C LEU A 113 -23.26 7.51 5.72
N SER A 114 -22.93 7.42 4.44
CA SER A 114 -23.92 7.47 3.35
C SER A 114 -24.83 6.24 3.33
N VAL A 115 -24.33 5.07 3.71
CA VAL A 115 -25.14 3.84 3.83
C VAL A 115 -26.03 3.88 5.07
N LEU A 116 -25.52 4.36 6.22
CA LEU A 116 -26.34 4.58 7.42
C LEU A 116 -27.43 5.63 7.20
N SER A 117 -27.14 6.67 6.41
CA SER A 117 -28.10 7.72 6.05
C SER A 117 -29.13 7.30 5.00
N ARG A 118 -28.92 6.14 4.34
CA ARG A 118 -29.81 5.64 3.27
C ARG A 118 -30.68 4.46 3.70
N ALA A 119 -30.66 4.09 4.98
CA ALA A 119 -31.69 3.21 5.53
C ALA A 119 -32.96 4.04 5.82
N PRO A 120 -34.07 3.86 5.07
CA PRO A 120 -35.36 4.33 5.54
C PRO A 120 -35.67 3.51 6.80
N PHE A 121 -35.59 4.12 7.98
CA PHE A 121 -36.11 3.50 9.19
C PHE A 121 -37.61 3.24 8.98
N PRO A 122 -38.09 1.98 8.97
CA PRO A 122 -39.51 1.69 8.90
C PRO A 122 -40.07 1.74 10.32
N PHE A 123 -40.06 2.91 10.94
CA PHE A 123 -40.86 3.14 12.14
C PHE A 123 -41.83 4.27 11.84
N ALA A 124 -43.05 3.84 11.51
CA ALA A 124 -44.20 4.70 11.31
C ALA A 124 -44.33 5.69 12.47
N ALA A 125 -44.24 6.98 12.15
CA ALA A 125 -44.70 8.03 13.05
C ALA A 125 -46.24 8.00 13.04
N THR A 126 -46.85 7.31 14.00
CA THR A 126 -48.24 7.58 14.35
C THR A 126 -48.28 8.94 15.04
N ALA A 127 -48.83 9.95 14.35
CA ALA A 127 -49.12 11.27 14.89
C ALA A 127 -50.24 11.18 15.94
N PRO A 128 -50.15 11.86 17.09
CA PRO A 128 -51.28 11.99 18.00
C PRO A 128 -52.19 13.16 17.56
N THR A 129 -53.48 12.86 17.46
CA THR A 129 -54.63 13.79 17.43
C THR A 129 -54.84 14.46 18.78
#